data_AF-A0A4P9YJB5-F1
#
_entry.id   AF-A0A4P9YJB5-F1
#
_cell.length_a   1.000
_cell.length_b   1.000
_cell.length_c   1.000
_cell.angle_alpha   90.00
_cell.angle_beta   90.00
_cell.angle_gamma   90.00
#
_symmetry.space_group_name_H-M   'P 1'
#
loop_
_entity.id
_entity.type
_entity.pdbx_description
1 polymer ?
#
loop_
_entity_poly.entity_id
_entity_poly.type
_entity_poly.pdbx_seq_one_letter_code
_entity_poly.pdbx_strand_id
1 'polypeptide(L)'
;MHRISNKISFQIFRIQVLLKRVFNKNNKPVFVATLPGTDSNKGAIAFSCHMDVVPVGDIKKWKSGPFEAKKFENGDIVARGAQDMKSIGVMYPTYQLILLGLTKRSEF
;
A
#
# COMPACT_ATOMS: atom_id res chain seq x y z
N MET A 1 -10.33 -6.37 9.57
CA MET A 1 -10.29 -5.07 8.85
C MET A 1 -9.89 -3.89 9.73
N HIS A 2 -10.40 -3.75 10.96
CA HIS A 2 -10.09 -2.60 11.85
C HIS A 2 -8.58 -2.41 12.18
N ARG A 3 -7.80 -3.50 12.26
CA ARG A 3 -6.34 -3.44 12.52
C ARG A 3 -5.49 -2.97 11.32
N ILE A 4 -6.00 -3.06 10.09
CA ILE A 4 -5.24 -2.69 8.88
C ILE A 4 -5.39 -1.20 8.58
N SER A 5 -6.59 -0.64 8.77
CA SER A 5 -6.84 0.80 8.59
C SER A 5 -5.96 1.67 9.49
N ASN A 6 -5.72 1.25 10.74
CA ASN A 6 -4.90 2.00 11.69
C ASN A 6 -3.39 1.91 11.39
N LYS A 7 -2.93 0.91 10.64
CA LYS A 7 -1.53 0.80 10.21
C LYS A 7 -1.25 1.67 8.97
N ILE A 8 -2.22 1.79 8.07
CA ILE A 8 -2.12 2.62 6.87
C ILE A 8 -2.02 4.09 7.23
N SER A 9 -2.81 4.56 8.21
CA SER A 9 -2.69 5.94 8.70
C SER A 9 -1.28 6.26 9.21
N PHE A 10 -0.62 5.34 9.93
CA PHE A 10 0.70 5.57 10.53
C PHE A 10 1.84 5.67 9.52
N GLN A 11 1.84 4.82 8.48
CA GLN A 11 2.92 4.83 7.47
C GLN A 11 2.80 6.03 6.52
N ILE A 12 1.58 6.52 6.35
CA ILE A 12 1.24 7.74 5.63
C ILE A 12 1.78 9.00 6.34
N PHE A 13 1.94 9.05 7.67
CA PHE A 13 2.35 10.28 8.37
C PHE A 13 3.72 10.85 7.96
N ARG A 14 4.59 10.08 7.28
CA ARG A 14 5.88 10.57 6.76
C ARG A 14 5.81 11.20 5.38
N ILE A 15 4.68 11.07 4.68
CA ILE A 15 4.40 11.66 3.37
C ILE A 15 3.03 12.32 3.53
N GLN A 16 2.94 13.65 3.61
CA GLN A 16 1.66 14.34 3.78
C GLN A 16 0.70 14.07 2.61
N VAL A 17 -0.02 12.95 2.65
CA VAL A 17 -1.09 12.63 1.70
C VAL A 17 -2.44 12.95 2.35
N LEU A 18 -3.38 13.37 1.54
CA LEU A 18 -4.76 13.54 1.96
C LEU A 18 -5.45 12.18 1.91
N LEU A 19 -5.76 11.61 3.07
CA LEU A 19 -6.46 10.33 3.16
C LEU A 19 -7.97 10.56 3.28
N LYS A 20 -8.74 9.97 2.36
CA LYS A 20 -10.20 9.91 2.42
C LYS A 20 -10.64 8.46 2.43
N ARG A 21 -11.55 8.14 3.36
CA ARG A 21 -12.28 6.87 3.36
C ARG A 21 -13.62 7.10 2.67
N VAL A 22 -13.85 6.38 1.59
CA VAL A 22 -15.12 6.37 0.86
C VAL A 22 -15.70 4.95 0.85
N PHE A 23 -16.94 4.79 0.41
CA PHE A 23 -17.59 3.49 0.34
C PHE A 23 -18.05 3.23 -1.09
N ASN A 24 -17.84 2.01 -1.59
CA ASN A 24 -18.35 1.61 -2.89
C ASN A 24 -19.86 1.28 -2.83
N LYS A 25 -20.45 0.95 -3.98
CA LYS A 25 -21.89 0.58 -4.10
C LYS A 25 -22.33 -0.59 -3.21
N ASN A 26 -21.39 -1.41 -2.73
CA ASN A 26 -21.64 -2.55 -1.85
C ASN A 26 -21.30 -2.24 -0.38
N ASN A 27 -21.19 -0.97 -0.01
CA ASN A 27 -20.80 -0.50 1.32
C ASN A 27 -19.44 -1.02 1.81
N LYS A 28 -18.53 -1.39 0.88
CA LYS A 28 -17.15 -1.78 1.24
C LYS A 28 -16.28 -0.53 1.28
N PRO A 29 -15.41 -0.38 2.31
CA PRO A 29 -14.53 0.77 2.42
C PRO A 29 -13.48 0.75 1.32
N VAL A 30 -13.28 1.90 0.68
CA VAL A 30 -12.18 2.20 -0.24
C VAL A 30 -11.40 3.36 0.36
N PHE A 31 -10.08 3.23 0.38
CA PHE A 31 -9.20 4.30 0.83
C PHE A 31 -8.60 5.00 -0.38
N VAL A 32 -8.79 6.31 -0.45
CA VAL A 32 -8.20 7.17 -1.46
C VAL A 32 -7.15 8.02 -0.76
N ALA A 33 -5.89 7.81 -1.11
CA ALA A 33 -4.77 8.64 -0.67
C ALA A 33 -4.37 9.54 -1.84
N THR A 34 -4.45 10.86 -1.64
CA THR A 34 -4.07 11.85 -2.66
C THR A 34 -2.77 12.52 -2.24
N LEU A 35 -1.77 12.42 -3.12
CA LEU A 35 -0.55 13.23 -3.03
C LEU A 35 -0.69 14.40 -4.02
N PRO A 36 -0.73 15.66 -3.56
CA PRO A 36 -0.87 16.81 -4.46
C PRO A 36 0.34 16.95 -5.39
N GLY A 37 0.07 17.00 -6.69
CA GLY A 37 1.09 17.37 -7.68
C GLY A 37 1.47 18.85 -7.58
N THR A 38 2.55 19.24 -8.24
CA THR A 38 2.97 20.65 -8.31
C THR A 38 2.08 21.52 -9.20
N ASP A 39 1.31 20.90 -10.11
CA ASP A 39 0.37 21.55 -11.02
C ASP A 39 -0.94 20.76 -11.09
N SER A 40 -2.01 21.33 -10.54
CA SER A 40 -3.33 20.70 -10.49
C SER A 40 -4.05 20.66 -11.84
N ASN A 41 -3.59 21.41 -12.85
CA ASN A 41 -4.24 21.48 -14.16
C ASN A 41 -3.88 20.31 -15.09
N LYS A 42 -2.84 19.54 -14.75
CA LYS A 42 -2.37 18.39 -15.55
C LYS A 42 -3.18 17.10 -15.34
N GLY A 43 -4.21 17.15 -14.50
CA GLY A 43 -4.99 15.97 -14.12
C GLY A 43 -4.26 15.08 -13.10
N ALA A 44 -4.90 13.97 -12.73
CA ALA A 44 -4.39 13.05 -11.71
C ALA A 44 -3.99 11.70 -12.32
N ILE A 45 -2.89 11.13 -11.84
CA ILE A 45 -2.54 9.73 -12.08
C ILE A 45 -3.14 8.90 -10.95
N ALA A 46 -4.04 7.97 -11.29
CA ALA A 46 -4.68 7.09 -10.33
C ALA A 46 -3.96 5.74 -10.28
N PHE A 47 -3.48 5.36 -9.11
CA PHE A 47 -3.01 4.01 -8.82
C PHE A 47 -4.08 3.27 -8.01
N SER A 48 -4.45 2.07 -8.44
CA SER A 48 -5.38 1.21 -7.71
C SER A 48 -4.67 -0.03 -7.18
N CYS A 49 -4.91 -0.36 -5.92
CA CYS A 49 -4.54 -1.66 -5.35
C CYS A 49 -5.64 -2.19 -4.45
N HIS A 50 -5.63 -3.50 -4.21
CA HIS A 50 -6.48 -4.13 -3.21
C HIS A 50 -5.67 -4.49 -1.95
N MET A 51 -6.36 -4.68 -0.83
CA MET A 51 -5.72 -4.95 0.48
C MET A 51 -6.04 -6.34 1.03
N ASP A 52 -7.09 -6.95 0.50
CA ASP A 52 -7.45 -8.32 0.81
C ASP A 52 -6.43 -9.28 0.21
N VAL A 53 -6.49 -10.49 0.71
CA VAL A 53 -5.61 -11.56 0.28
C VAL A 53 -6.45 -12.83 0.28
N VAL A 54 -6.16 -13.74 -0.64
CA VAL A 54 -6.83 -15.04 -0.65
C VAL A 54 -6.49 -15.86 0.60
N PRO A 55 -7.29 -16.88 0.94
CA PRO A 55 -6.97 -17.81 2.03
C PRO A 55 -5.56 -18.41 1.92
N VAL A 56 -5.00 -18.80 3.06
CA VAL A 56 -3.62 -19.31 3.13
C VAL A 56 -3.47 -20.73 2.57
N GLY A 57 -4.56 -21.46 2.40
CA GLY A 57 -4.52 -22.86 1.98
C GLY A 57 -3.89 -23.76 3.04
N ASP A 58 -3.20 -24.82 2.61
CA ASP A 58 -2.54 -25.77 3.49
C ASP A 58 -1.28 -25.16 4.13
N ILE A 59 -1.33 -24.95 5.45
CA ILE A 59 -0.25 -24.35 6.23
C ILE A 59 1.05 -25.16 6.15
N LYS A 60 0.97 -26.48 5.96
CA LYS A 60 2.14 -27.37 5.90
C LYS A 60 2.98 -27.16 4.64
N LYS A 61 2.41 -26.54 3.60
CA LYS A 61 3.11 -26.23 2.35
C LYS A 61 3.88 -24.92 2.40
N TRP A 62 3.76 -24.16 3.49
CA TRP A 62 4.48 -22.90 3.65
C TRP A 62 5.87 -23.13 4.27
N LYS A 63 6.88 -22.43 3.74
CA LYS A 63 8.25 -22.45 4.27
C LYS A 63 8.41 -21.67 5.59
N SER A 64 7.47 -20.78 5.89
CA SER A 64 7.36 -19.95 7.09
C SER A 64 5.90 -19.58 7.32
N GLY A 65 5.54 -19.02 8.48
CA GLY A 65 4.18 -18.56 8.69
C GLY A 65 3.74 -17.57 7.60
N PRO A 66 2.55 -17.73 6.98
CA PRO A 66 2.13 -16.95 5.82
C PRO A 66 2.01 -15.45 6.10
N PHE A 67 1.90 -15.03 7.37
CA PHE A 67 1.81 -13.63 7.78
C PHE A 67 3.02 -13.14 8.58
N GLU A 68 4.11 -13.92 8.64
CA GLU A 68 5.35 -13.54 9.34
C GLU A 68 6.22 -12.60 8.52
N ALA A 69 6.08 -12.62 7.19
CA ALA A 69 6.94 -11.88 6.26
C ALA A 69 8.43 -12.17 6.48
N LYS A 70 8.77 -13.45 6.69
CA LYS A 70 10.14 -13.90 6.91
C LYS A 70 10.98 -13.64 5.66
N LYS A 71 12.10 -12.94 5.83
CA LYS A 71 13.17 -12.83 4.84
C LYS A 71 14.12 -14.02 4.99
N PHE A 72 14.39 -14.71 3.90
CA PHE A 72 15.31 -15.84 3.84
C PHE A 72 16.72 -15.36 3.45
N GLU A 73 17.73 -16.21 3.67
CA GLU A 73 19.14 -15.89 3.40
C GLU A 73 19.40 -15.56 1.93
N ASN A 74 18.65 -16.17 1.01
CA ASN A 74 18.69 -15.88 -0.42
C ASN A 74 18.06 -14.53 -0.80
N GLY A 75 17.52 -13.78 0.17
CA GLY A 75 16.89 -12.48 -0.02
C GLY A 75 15.38 -12.53 -0.23
N ASP A 76 14.78 -13.72 -0.42
CA ASP A 76 13.35 -13.85 -0.67
C ASP A 76 12.52 -13.51 0.57
N ILE A 77 11.34 -12.93 0.35
CA ILE A 77 10.32 -12.75 1.40
C ILE A 77 9.13 -13.64 1.05
N VAL A 78 8.86 -14.64 1.87
CA VAL A 78 7.69 -15.52 1.70
C VAL A 78 6.57 -15.05 2.62
N ALA A 79 5.53 -14.47 2.03
CA ALA A 79 4.34 -14.04 2.75
C ALA A 79 3.09 -14.05 1.85
N ARG A 80 1.94 -14.32 2.46
CA ARG A 80 0.64 -14.10 1.83
C ARG A 80 0.45 -12.62 1.57
N GLY A 81 0.31 -12.30 0.29
CA GLY A 81 0.11 -10.94 -0.20
C GLY A 81 1.40 -10.21 -0.52
N ALA A 82 2.57 -10.84 -0.39
CA ALA A 82 3.84 -10.24 -0.79
C ALA A 82 3.80 -9.85 -2.28
N GLN A 83 3.54 -10.80 -3.18
CA GLN A 83 3.44 -10.54 -4.62
C GLN A 83 2.11 -9.94 -5.04
N ASP A 84 0.99 -10.43 -4.49
CA ASP A 84 -0.37 -9.98 -4.81
C ASP A 84 -1.07 -9.37 -3.58
N MET A 85 -0.99 -8.06 -3.37
CA MET A 85 -0.20 -7.08 -4.14
C MET A 85 0.47 -6.06 -3.22
N LYS A 86 0.82 -6.46 -2.00
CA LYS A 86 1.23 -5.53 -0.94
C LYS A 86 2.65 -4.98 -1.10
N SER A 87 3.54 -5.70 -1.80
CA SER A 87 4.88 -5.17 -2.11
C SER A 87 4.87 -4.11 -3.22
N ILE A 88 4.02 -4.30 -4.24
CA ILE A 88 3.92 -3.46 -5.44
C ILE A 88 2.76 -2.46 -5.40
N GLY A 89 1.95 -2.49 -4.34
CA GLY A 89 0.82 -1.59 -4.14
C GLY A 89 1.24 -0.12 -4.14
N VAL A 90 0.24 0.77 -4.12
CA VAL A 90 0.38 2.22 -4.39
C VAL A 90 1.58 2.90 -3.70
N MET A 91 1.99 2.45 -2.51
CA MET A 91 3.14 3.02 -1.80
C MET A 91 4.46 2.99 -2.59
N TYR A 92 4.76 1.93 -3.35
CA TYR A 92 6.01 1.86 -4.12
C TYR A 92 6.07 2.88 -5.27
N PRO A 93 5.08 2.94 -6.20
CA PRO A 93 5.09 3.96 -7.25
C PRO A 93 4.97 5.38 -6.67
N THR A 94 4.20 5.60 -5.59
CA THR A 94 4.17 6.91 -4.92
C THR A 94 5.55 7.32 -4.42
N TYR A 95 6.33 6.41 -3.84
CA TYR A 95 7.68 6.70 -3.39
C TYR A 95 8.62 7.05 -4.55
N GLN A 96 8.52 6.36 -5.69
CA GLN A 96 9.30 6.68 -6.89
C GLN A 96 8.98 8.09 -7.43
N LEU A 97 7.70 8.48 -7.45
CA LEU A 97 7.31 9.83 -7.86
C LEU A 97 7.88 10.91 -6.93
N ILE A 98 8.00 10.63 -5.64
CA ILE A 98 8.66 11.53 -4.67
C ILE A 98 10.16 11.65 -4.98
N LEU A 99 10.85 10.55 -5.25
CA LEU A 99 12.28 10.57 -5.59
C LEU A 99 12.57 11.32 -6.90
N LEU A 100 11.64 11.27 -7.86
CA LEU A 100 11.74 11.99 -9.14
C LEU A 100 11.39 13.48 -9.02
N GLY A 101 11.07 13.99 -7.83
CA GLY A 101 10.74 15.42 -7.62
C GLY A 101 9.42 15.88 -8.25
N LEU A 102 8.56 14.94 -8.66
CA LEU A 102 7.26 15.24 -9.29
C LEU A 102 6.20 15.69 -8.27
N THR A 103 6.57 15.69 -6.99
CA THR A 103 5.73 16.03 -5.85
C THR A 103 6.61 16.60 -4.74
N LYS A 104 6.05 17.48 -3.91
CA LYS A 104 6.79 18.06 -2.78
C LYS A 104 7.03 17.01 -1.71
N ARG A 105 8.29 16.86 -1.29
CA ARG A 105 8.65 16.13 -0.07
C ARG A 105 8.31 17.07 1.11
N SER A 106 7.72 16.56 2.20
CA SER A 106 7.61 17.39 3.40
C SER A 106 9.03 17.57 3.96
N GLU A 107 9.49 18.82 4.01
CA GLU A 107 10.68 19.17 4.77
C GLU A 107 10.36 18.92 6.26
N PHE A 108 11.24 18.17 6.92
CA PHE A 108 11.31 18.08 8.38
C PHE A 108 12.54 18.88 8.80
#